data_AF-A0A7S2SZN1-F1
#
_entry.id   AF-A0A7S2SZN1-F1
#
_cell.length_a   1.000
_cell.length_b   1.000
_cell.length_c   1.000
_cell.angle_alpha   90.00
_cell.angle_beta   90.00
_cell.angle_gamma   90.00
#
_symmetry.space_group_name_H-M   'P 1'
#
loop_
_entity.id
_entity.type
_entity.pdbx_description
1 polymer ?
#
loop_
_entity_poly.entity_id
_entity_poly.type
_entity_poly.pdbx_seq_one_letter_code
_entity_poly.pdbx_strand_id
1 'polypeptide(L)'
;FLFLLLLLLLNCRTRGGQSRQRGGMARGFGACLASTSGRPVPSTVAVGLRGSHLRRSSLSAAQADKGVSAQRIQAEVDAGRRGTATELARELKKAGVLEGFGGARLVPKRSYTLEELRLNKIEPTALLSPREDYLGKISSYCQRAYLTGILSGCFVFHWDVTNVFYVGAFSLGLVTIDKVGYNGGIEFLVVETIGRMLSRAYVERVSRHEAGHFLVAYMMGVLPSGYTLSAWNALKNNKTLGVQAGTAFCDDDFQKEVASGKLSSGILDKFCCIALAGVAQEFIDHGNAEGGMNDIRQLDFLLSGLGFTQKKADDQIRWSTLNTVLLLRQNQNVIDKLA
;
A
#
# COMPACT_ATOMS: atom_id res chain seq x y z
N PHE A 1 4.63 32.97 -26.78
CA PHE A 1 3.77 33.66 -25.79
C PHE A 1 2.60 32.80 -25.30
N LEU A 2 1.91 32.02 -26.15
CA LEU A 2 0.88 31.06 -25.72
C LEU A 2 1.44 29.85 -24.91
N PHE A 3 2.71 29.50 -25.15
CA PHE A 3 3.40 28.35 -24.52
C PHE A 3 3.79 28.57 -23.05
N LEU A 4 3.99 29.83 -22.64
CA LEU A 4 4.34 30.17 -21.24
C LEU A 4 3.09 30.32 -20.35
N LEU A 5 1.94 30.66 -20.95
CA LEU A 5 0.69 30.89 -20.24
C LEU A 5 0.04 29.57 -19.75
N LEU A 6 0.24 28.46 -20.48
CA LEU A 6 -0.33 27.16 -20.12
C LEU A 6 0.45 26.47 -18.98
N LEU A 7 1.76 26.69 -18.89
CA LEU A 7 2.63 26.18 -17.82
C LEU A 7 2.35 26.84 -16.46
N LEU A 8 1.88 28.09 -16.44
CA LEU A 8 1.51 28.80 -15.21
C LEU A 8 0.13 28.39 -14.66
N LEU A 9 -0.81 27.96 -15.52
CA LEU A 9 -2.17 27.61 -15.10
C LEU A 9 -2.28 26.20 -14.47
N LEU A 10 -1.35 25.30 -14.76
CA LEU A 10 -1.30 23.95 -14.16
C LEU A 10 -0.74 23.94 -12.73
N ASN A 11 -0.10 25.03 -12.27
CA ASN A 11 0.63 25.07 -10.99
C ASN A 11 -0.13 25.76 -9.84
N CYS A 12 -1.38 26.19 -10.05
CA CYS A 12 -2.07 27.12 -9.13
C CYS A 12 -3.30 26.56 -8.39
N ARG A 13 -3.54 25.24 -8.36
CA ARG A 13 -4.76 24.67 -7.76
C ARG A 13 -4.53 23.76 -6.55
N THR A 14 -3.70 24.17 -5.59
CA THR A 14 -3.63 23.51 -4.27
C THR A 14 -3.24 24.48 -3.14
N ARG A 15 -3.80 25.69 -3.09
CA ARG A 15 -3.74 26.52 -1.88
C ARG A 15 -5.04 27.26 -1.63
N GLY A 16 -5.80 26.80 -0.64
CA GLY A 16 -6.94 27.53 -0.12
C GLY A 16 -7.69 26.77 0.97
N GLY A 17 -7.53 27.21 2.23
CA GLY A 17 -8.59 27.09 3.22
C GLY A 17 -8.28 26.28 4.48
N GLN A 18 -7.55 26.86 5.43
CA GLN A 18 -7.71 26.51 6.84
C GLN A 18 -7.73 27.78 7.71
N SER A 19 -8.92 28.14 8.18
CA SER A 19 -9.14 29.05 9.31
C SER A 19 -10.35 28.51 10.09
N ARG A 20 -10.12 27.87 11.24
CA ARG A 20 -10.08 28.46 12.59
C ARG A 20 -11.48 28.77 13.12
N GLN A 21 -11.98 27.94 14.04
CA GLN A 21 -12.82 28.42 15.14
C GLN A 21 -12.55 27.68 16.45
N ARG A 22 -12.63 28.49 17.51
CA ARG A 22 -12.37 28.26 18.93
C ARG A 22 -13.60 27.71 19.64
N GLY A 23 -13.38 27.13 20.82
CA GLY A 23 -14.35 26.87 21.88
C GLY A 23 -14.10 25.48 22.46
N GLY A 24 -14.01 25.22 23.75
CA GLY A 24 -14.31 25.97 24.95
C GLY A 24 -14.48 24.93 26.07
N MET A 25 -13.62 25.01 27.08
CA MET A 25 -13.91 24.86 28.52
C MET A 25 -14.96 23.82 29.02
N ALA A 26 -14.51 22.82 29.79
CA ALA A 26 -15.12 22.30 31.04
C ALA A 26 -14.32 21.05 31.51
N ARG A 27 -13.55 21.11 32.60
CA ARG A 27 -13.92 20.85 34.02
C ARG A 27 -14.33 19.39 34.33
N GLY A 28 -13.52 18.75 35.17
CA GLY A 28 -14.02 18.14 36.41
C GLY A 28 -13.74 16.66 36.66
N PHE A 29 -13.07 16.40 37.80
CA PHE A 29 -13.09 15.19 38.64
C PHE A 29 -12.46 13.90 38.07
N GLY A 30 -11.70 13.09 38.80
CA GLY A 30 -11.31 13.10 40.21
C GLY A 30 -10.66 11.74 40.55
N ALA A 31 -9.44 11.81 41.10
CA ALA A 31 -8.82 11.02 42.16
C ALA A 31 -8.96 9.47 42.31
N CYS A 32 -7.82 8.92 42.79
CA CYS A 32 -7.59 7.69 43.59
C CYS A 32 -7.64 6.32 42.90
N LEU A 33 -6.91 5.28 43.32
CA LEU A 33 -5.56 5.04 43.92
C LEU A 33 -5.54 3.51 44.19
N ALA A 34 -4.33 2.93 44.27
CA ALA A 34 -3.99 1.62 44.84
C ALA A 34 -4.26 0.36 43.98
N SER A 35 -3.52 -0.75 44.10
CA SER A 35 -2.15 -1.10 44.57
C SER A 35 -2.05 -2.63 44.47
N THR A 36 -0.81 -3.17 44.47
CA THR A 36 -0.39 -4.55 44.83
C THR A 36 -0.84 -5.72 43.91
N SER A 37 0.04 -6.41 43.17
CA SER A 37 1.18 -7.31 43.49
C SER A 37 0.77 -8.77 43.75
N GLY A 38 1.41 -9.73 43.07
CA GLY A 38 1.48 -11.13 43.51
C GLY A 38 1.48 -12.19 42.40
N ARG A 39 2.67 -12.66 42.03
CA ARG A 39 2.98 -13.98 41.42
C ARG A 39 3.55 -14.87 42.54
N PRO A 40 3.54 -16.23 42.51
CA PRO A 40 4.42 -17.01 41.61
C PRO A 40 3.93 -18.42 41.17
N VAL A 41 4.82 -19.05 40.38
CA VAL A 41 4.84 -20.36 39.69
C VAL A 41 5.10 -21.53 40.66
N PRO A 42 5.00 -22.81 40.21
CA PRO A 42 6.26 -23.57 40.13
C PRO A 42 6.44 -24.46 38.87
N SER A 43 7.71 -24.77 38.66
CA SER A 43 8.41 -25.52 37.61
C SER A 43 8.38 -27.04 37.77
N THR A 44 8.53 -27.81 36.67
CA THR A 44 9.29 -29.08 36.66
C THR A 44 9.84 -29.39 35.26
N VAL A 45 11.10 -29.83 35.25
CA VAL A 45 11.98 -30.13 34.12
C VAL A 45 11.83 -31.59 33.67
N ALA A 46 11.84 -31.84 32.36
CA ALA A 46 12.26 -33.12 31.80
C ALA A 46 12.99 -32.89 30.46
N VAL A 47 14.33 -32.93 30.50
CA VAL A 47 15.20 -32.87 29.32
C VAL A 47 15.39 -34.30 28.80
N GLY A 48 14.68 -34.64 27.72
CA GLY A 48 14.91 -35.87 26.95
C GLY A 48 15.73 -35.57 25.69
N LEU A 49 17.01 -35.92 25.71
CA LEU A 49 17.91 -35.86 24.55
C LEU A 49 17.62 -37.04 23.60
N ARG A 50 16.60 -36.91 22.74
CA ARG A 50 16.36 -37.82 21.60
C ARG A 50 15.57 -37.13 20.48
N GLY A 51 16.06 -35.98 19.99
CA GLY A 51 15.24 -35.06 19.20
C GLY A 51 15.76 -34.59 17.84
N SER A 52 16.97 -34.92 17.39
CA SER A 52 17.52 -34.26 16.20
C SER A 52 17.07 -34.87 14.87
N HIS A 53 16.93 -36.19 14.76
CA HIS A 53 16.60 -36.85 13.49
C HIS A 53 15.09 -36.92 13.19
N LEU A 54 14.27 -37.24 14.19
CA LEU A 54 12.79 -37.31 14.05
C LEU A 54 12.16 -35.93 13.85
N ARG A 55 12.72 -34.89 14.48
CA ARG A 55 12.23 -33.52 14.36
C ARG A 55 12.52 -32.92 12.98
N ARG A 56 13.61 -33.34 12.33
CA ARG A 56 13.96 -32.90 10.97
C ARG A 56 13.05 -33.53 9.91
N SER A 57 12.70 -34.81 10.07
CA SER A 57 11.74 -35.48 9.19
C SER A 57 10.31 -34.96 9.37
N SER A 58 9.87 -34.68 10.60
CA SER A 58 8.53 -34.11 10.86
C SER A 58 8.41 -32.65 10.41
N LEU A 59 9.46 -31.83 10.57
CA LEU A 59 9.50 -30.47 10.04
C LEU A 59 9.46 -30.45 8.50
N SER A 60 10.21 -31.34 7.85
CA SER A 60 10.19 -31.46 6.38
C SER A 60 8.83 -31.93 5.85
N ALA A 61 8.16 -32.86 6.54
CA ALA A 61 6.82 -33.32 6.17
C ALA A 61 5.75 -32.22 6.38
N ALA A 62 5.80 -31.50 7.50
CA ALA A 62 4.88 -30.39 7.76
C ALA A 62 5.12 -29.19 6.81
N GLN A 63 6.37 -28.93 6.44
CA GLN A 63 6.70 -27.91 5.43
C GLN A 63 6.25 -28.32 4.02
N ALA A 64 6.39 -29.60 3.67
CA ALA A 64 5.88 -30.14 2.41
C ALA A 64 4.34 -30.03 2.33
N ASP A 65 3.64 -30.35 3.42
CA ASP A 65 2.18 -30.24 3.51
C ASP A 65 1.67 -28.79 3.41
N LYS A 66 2.35 -27.84 4.05
CA LYS A 66 2.10 -26.39 3.88
C LYS A 66 2.36 -25.92 2.45
N GLY A 67 3.44 -26.41 1.82
CA GLY A 67 3.79 -26.07 0.43
C GLY A 67 2.77 -26.57 -0.58
N VAL A 68 2.29 -27.81 -0.43
CA VAL A 68 1.24 -28.40 -1.29
C VAL A 68 -0.08 -27.66 -1.11
N SER A 69 -0.43 -27.28 0.12
CA SER A 69 -1.63 -26.50 0.43
C SER A 69 -1.60 -25.10 -0.20
N ALA A 70 -0.45 -24.42 -0.15
CA ALA A 70 -0.26 -23.12 -0.80
C ALA A 70 -0.35 -23.20 -2.34
N GLN A 71 0.22 -24.25 -2.95
CA GLN A 71 0.12 -24.48 -4.39
C GLN A 71 -1.33 -24.72 -4.84
N ARG A 72 -2.14 -25.42 -4.03
CA ARG A 72 -3.57 -25.60 -4.31
C ARG A 72 -4.33 -24.28 -4.31
N ILE A 73 -4.06 -23.41 -3.33
CA ILE A 73 -4.65 -22.06 -3.30
C ILE A 73 -4.23 -21.28 -4.55
N GLN A 74 -2.93 -21.30 -4.90
CA GLN A 74 -2.43 -20.58 -6.07
C GLN A 74 -3.08 -21.08 -7.37
N ALA A 75 -3.23 -22.39 -7.54
CA ALA A 75 -3.87 -22.96 -8.73
C ALA A 75 -5.34 -22.51 -8.87
N GLU A 76 -6.07 -22.37 -7.76
CA GLU A 76 -7.45 -21.87 -7.76
C GLU A 76 -7.52 -20.36 -8.08
N VAL A 77 -6.55 -19.59 -7.58
CA VAL A 77 -6.39 -18.18 -7.92
C VAL A 77 -6.06 -17.99 -9.40
N ASP A 78 -5.12 -18.77 -9.93
CA ASP A 78 -4.69 -18.73 -11.34
C ASP A 78 -5.84 -19.15 -12.28
N ALA A 79 -6.69 -20.07 -11.83
CA ALA A 79 -7.91 -20.47 -12.53
C ALA A 79 -9.04 -19.41 -12.46
N GLY A 80 -8.82 -18.27 -11.78
CA GLY A 80 -9.81 -17.20 -11.61
C GLY A 80 -10.92 -17.51 -10.62
N ARG A 81 -10.84 -18.64 -9.89
CA ARG A 81 -11.85 -19.10 -8.92
C ARG A 81 -11.57 -18.52 -7.52
N ARG A 82 -11.62 -17.19 -7.41
CA ARG A 82 -11.26 -16.42 -6.20
C ARG A 82 -12.09 -16.81 -4.96
N GLY A 83 -13.37 -17.11 -5.14
CA GLY A 83 -14.27 -17.51 -4.05
C GLY A 83 -13.86 -18.85 -3.44
N THR A 84 -13.61 -19.83 -4.32
CA THR A 84 -13.14 -21.17 -3.93
C THR A 84 -11.78 -21.13 -3.25
N ALA A 85 -10.85 -20.29 -3.74
CA ALA A 85 -9.55 -20.08 -3.11
C ALA A 85 -9.68 -19.53 -1.67
N THR A 86 -10.62 -18.60 -1.46
CA THR A 86 -10.88 -18.01 -0.14
C THR A 86 -11.49 -19.02 0.83
N GLU A 87 -12.41 -19.86 0.35
CA GLU A 87 -12.99 -20.96 1.14
C GLU A 87 -11.93 -21.98 1.53
N LEU A 88 -11.08 -22.40 0.59
CA LEU A 88 -9.97 -23.32 0.84
C LEU A 88 -9.00 -22.75 1.89
N ALA A 89 -8.68 -21.45 1.82
CA ALA A 89 -7.85 -20.79 2.84
C ALA A 89 -8.51 -20.80 4.24
N ARG A 90 -9.84 -20.65 4.32
CA ARG A 90 -10.58 -20.76 5.59
C ARG A 90 -10.57 -22.18 6.14
N GLU A 91 -10.68 -23.18 5.28
CA GLU A 91 -10.60 -24.59 5.67
C GLU A 91 -9.20 -24.95 6.18
N LEU A 92 -8.15 -24.52 5.48
CA LEU A 92 -6.77 -24.74 5.90
C LEU A 92 -6.41 -24.01 7.20
N LYS A 93 -7.04 -22.86 7.46
CA LYS A 93 -6.98 -22.21 8.79
C LYS A 93 -7.61 -23.07 9.88
N LYS A 94 -8.80 -23.64 9.63
CA LYS A 94 -9.46 -24.54 10.61
C LYS A 94 -8.64 -25.80 10.87
N ALA A 95 -7.94 -26.31 9.85
CA ALA A 95 -7.02 -27.43 9.95
C ALA A 95 -5.69 -27.09 10.65
N GLY A 96 -5.45 -25.81 10.99
CA GLY A 96 -4.22 -25.36 11.64
C GLY A 96 -2.98 -25.28 10.73
N VAL A 97 -3.17 -25.40 9.41
CA VAL A 97 -2.08 -25.38 8.41
C VAL A 97 -1.63 -23.95 8.11
N LEU A 98 -2.58 -23.02 7.99
CA LEU A 98 -2.32 -21.59 7.77
C LEU A 98 -2.25 -20.83 9.10
N GLU A 99 -1.04 -20.71 9.64
CA GLU A 99 -0.78 -19.91 10.84
C GLU A 99 -0.93 -18.41 10.52
N GLY A 100 -1.65 -17.68 11.39
CA GLY A 100 -1.79 -16.22 11.30
C GLY A 100 -2.85 -15.70 10.33
N PHE A 101 -3.42 -16.53 9.44
CA PHE A 101 -4.46 -16.09 8.50
C PHE A 101 -5.71 -15.62 9.24
N GLY A 102 -6.15 -14.38 9.03
CA GLY A 102 -7.28 -13.80 9.77
C GLY A 102 -7.08 -13.79 11.28
N GLY A 103 -5.83 -13.74 11.75
CA GLY A 103 -5.44 -13.74 13.15
C GLY A 103 -5.09 -12.36 13.71
N ALA A 104 -5.35 -11.28 12.97
CA ALA A 104 -5.06 -9.91 13.40
C ALA A 104 -5.77 -9.59 14.73
N ARG A 105 -4.97 -9.19 15.73
CA ARG A 105 -5.48 -8.70 17.00
C ARG A 105 -5.60 -7.17 16.95
N LEU A 106 -6.79 -6.70 16.65
CA LEU A 106 -7.09 -5.27 16.48
C LEU A 106 -7.38 -4.58 17.81
N VAL A 107 -7.05 -3.30 17.91
CA VAL A 107 -7.41 -2.45 19.05
C VAL A 107 -8.90 -2.08 19.01
N PRO A 108 -9.56 -1.87 20.17
CA PRO A 108 -10.96 -1.51 20.24
C PRO A 108 -11.30 -0.27 19.40
N LYS A 109 -12.47 -0.28 18.76
CA LYS A 109 -12.92 0.84 17.93
C LYS A 109 -13.39 2.01 18.80
N ARG A 110 -12.68 3.13 18.71
CA ARG A 110 -13.01 4.42 19.35
C ARG A 110 -12.44 5.56 18.52
N SER A 111 -12.89 6.79 18.76
CA SER A 111 -12.30 7.98 18.13
C SER A 111 -10.94 8.27 18.77
N TYR A 112 -9.85 7.94 18.05
CA TYR A 112 -8.48 8.25 18.47
C TYR A 112 -8.11 9.68 18.05
N THR A 113 -7.40 10.41 18.91
CA THR A 113 -6.89 11.75 18.57
C THR A 113 -5.53 11.67 17.88
N LEU A 114 -5.11 12.75 17.22
CA LEU A 114 -3.78 12.82 16.58
C LEU A 114 -2.67 12.70 17.62
N GLU A 115 -2.88 13.20 18.83
CA GLU A 115 -1.95 13.11 19.95
C GLU A 115 -1.77 11.66 20.41
N GLU A 116 -2.83 10.85 20.43
CA GLU A 116 -2.73 9.42 20.74
C GLU A 116 -1.92 8.66 19.67
N LEU A 117 -2.04 9.03 18.39
CA LEU A 117 -1.20 8.47 17.33
C LEU A 117 0.27 8.86 17.52
N ARG A 118 0.54 10.15 17.81
CA ARG A 118 1.90 10.64 18.09
C ARG A 118 2.52 9.98 19.32
N LEU A 119 1.72 9.71 20.35
CA LEU A 119 2.17 8.98 21.54
C LEU A 119 2.63 7.55 21.20
N ASN A 120 2.03 6.95 20.17
CA ASN A 120 2.46 5.67 19.59
C ASN A 120 3.58 5.83 18.54
N LYS A 121 4.22 6.99 18.46
CA LYS A 121 5.26 7.34 17.47
C LYS A 121 4.76 7.17 16.03
N ILE A 122 3.53 7.59 15.76
CA ILE A 122 2.95 7.63 14.43
C ILE A 122 2.73 9.10 14.12
N GLU A 123 3.43 9.63 13.11
CA GLU A 123 3.23 11.00 12.65
C GLU A 123 2.22 10.98 11.49
N PRO A 124 0.95 11.38 11.72
CA PRO A 124 -0.11 11.19 10.73
C PRO A 124 0.15 11.99 9.45
N THR A 125 0.82 13.13 9.56
CA THR A 125 1.20 13.94 8.40
C THR A 125 2.24 13.25 7.52
N ALA A 126 3.25 12.61 8.10
CA ALA A 126 4.29 11.92 7.32
C ALA A 126 3.77 10.60 6.69
N LEU A 127 2.71 10.03 7.28
CA LEU A 127 2.10 8.80 6.81
C LEU A 127 1.01 9.05 5.76
N LEU A 128 0.12 10.00 6.00
CA LEU A 128 -1.10 10.23 5.20
C LEU A 128 -0.91 11.35 4.16
N SER A 129 0.28 11.95 4.07
CA SER A 129 0.63 12.83 2.94
C SER A 129 1.91 12.35 2.24
N PRO A 130 1.84 11.23 1.49
CA PRO A 130 2.99 10.77 0.73
C PRO A 130 3.49 11.84 -0.23
N ARG A 131 4.81 12.02 -0.30
CA ARG A 131 5.44 12.93 -1.26
C ARG A 131 6.19 12.13 -2.30
N GLU A 132 5.64 12.04 -3.51
CA GLU A 132 6.28 11.37 -4.65
C GLU A 132 7.49 12.16 -5.16
N ASP A 133 8.58 12.17 -4.40
CA ASP A 133 9.76 12.98 -4.73
C ASP A 133 10.70 12.28 -5.72
N TYR A 134 10.79 10.95 -5.70
CA TYR A 134 11.77 10.21 -6.51
C TYR A 134 11.39 10.13 -8.00
N LEU A 135 10.21 9.60 -8.33
CA LEU A 135 9.78 9.46 -9.73
C LEU A 135 9.58 10.83 -10.41
N GLY A 136 9.13 11.85 -9.66
CA GLY A 136 9.04 13.22 -10.17
C GLY A 136 10.40 13.80 -10.56
N LYS A 137 11.46 13.52 -9.78
CA LYS A 137 12.85 13.89 -10.14
C LYS A 137 13.33 13.16 -11.39
N ILE A 138 13.07 11.85 -11.50
CA ILE A 138 13.44 11.06 -12.68
C ILE A 138 12.71 11.57 -13.93
N SER A 139 11.41 11.84 -13.86
CA SER A 139 10.65 12.45 -14.96
C SER A 139 11.26 13.80 -15.37
N SER A 140 11.58 14.66 -14.39
CA SER A 140 12.22 15.95 -14.66
C SER A 140 13.59 15.81 -15.34
N TYR A 141 14.40 14.81 -14.95
CA TYR A 141 15.67 14.52 -15.62
C TYR A 141 15.47 14.00 -17.04
N CYS A 142 14.48 13.12 -17.26
CA CYS A 142 14.14 12.62 -18.59
C CYS A 142 13.68 13.74 -19.52
N GLN A 143 12.84 14.66 -19.04
CA GLN A 143 12.39 15.83 -19.79
C GLN A 143 13.56 16.77 -20.14
N ARG A 144 14.46 17.02 -19.19
CA ARG A 144 15.66 17.82 -19.45
C ARG A 144 16.59 17.15 -20.46
N ALA A 145 16.82 15.84 -20.32
CA ALA A 145 17.62 15.05 -21.26
C ALA A 145 17.01 15.04 -22.67
N TYR A 146 15.68 14.99 -22.78
CA TYR A 146 14.98 15.12 -24.05
C TYR A 146 15.22 16.49 -24.70
N LEU A 147 15.09 17.58 -23.93
CA LEU A 147 15.34 18.93 -24.44
C LEU A 147 16.80 19.15 -24.85
N THR A 148 17.76 18.71 -24.04
CA THR A 148 19.18 18.78 -24.41
C THR A 148 19.52 17.86 -25.58
N GLY A 149 18.85 16.72 -25.71
CA GLY A 149 18.95 15.82 -26.86
C GLY A 149 18.49 16.48 -28.15
N ILE A 150 17.35 17.18 -28.14
CA ILE A 150 16.89 17.98 -29.29
C ILE A 150 17.90 19.06 -29.63
N LEU A 151 18.35 19.85 -28.64
CA LEU A 151 19.32 20.92 -28.85
C LEU A 151 20.66 20.41 -29.42
N SER A 152 21.14 19.28 -28.91
CA SER A 152 22.35 18.63 -29.43
C SER A 152 22.14 18.12 -30.86
N GLY A 153 20.98 17.54 -31.16
CA GLY A 153 20.60 17.12 -32.51
C GLY A 153 20.58 18.28 -33.51
N CYS A 154 20.07 19.44 -33.09
CA CYS A 154 20.11 20.66 -33.91
C CYS A 154 21.54 21.07 -34.27
N PHE A 155 22.46 20.97 -33.33
CA PHE A 155 23.86 21.36 -33.54
C PHE A 155 24.64 20.36 -34.39
N VAL A 156 24.46 19.05 -34.16
CA VAL A 156 25.21 17.98 -34.84
C VAL A 156 24.70 17.72 -36.25
N PHE A 157 23.39 17.72 -36.45
CA PHE A 157 22.76 17.37 -37.73
C PHE A 157 22.31 18.61 -38.52
N HIS A 158 22.63 19.82 -38.05
CA HIS A 158 22.20 21.08 -38.65
C HIS A 158 20.70 21.13 -38.93
N TRP A 159 19.87 20.73 -37.96
CA TRP A 159 18.42 20.73 -38.14
C TRP A 159 17.88 22.14 -38.29
N ASP A 160 17.07 22.34 -39.33
CA ASP A 160 16.30 23.57 -39.53
C ASP A 160 15.08 23.62 -38.60
N VAL A 161 14.51 24.82 -38.42
CA VAL A 161 13.35 25.11 -37.58
C VAL A 161 12.17 24.18 -37.89
N THR A 162 12.00 23.81 -39.15
CA THR A 162 10.97 22.89 -39.63
C THR A 162 11.10 21.49 -39.03
N ASN A 163 12.33 20.95 -38.92
CA ASN A 163 12.57 19.63 -38.34
C ASN A 163 12.31 19.63 -36.83
N VAL A 164 12.75 20.70 -36.14
CA VAL A 164 12.47 20.89 -34.70
C VAL A 164 10.97 20.98 -34.45
N PHE A 165 10.25 21.70 -35.33
CA PHE A 165 8.79 21.80 -35.27
C PHE A 165 8.13 20.43 -35.44
N TYR A 166 8.54 19.61 -36.41
CA TYR A 166 7.95 18.28 -36.61
C TYR A 166 8.21 17.34 -35.43
N VAL A 167 9.43 17.31 -34.88
CA VAL A 167 9.75 16.51 -33.69
C VAL A 167 8.95 16.99 -32.47
N GLY A 168 8.86 18.31 -32.28
CA GLY A 168 8.06 18.92 -31.23
C GLY A 168 6.58 18.56 -31.35
N ALA A 169 5.98 18.75 -32.53
CA ALA A 169 4.58 18.43 -32.80
C ALA A 169 4.28 16.93 -32.62
N PHE A 170 5.17 16.06 -33.09
CA PHE A 170 5.03 14.61 -32.93
C PHE A 170 5.09 14.19 -31.46
N SER A 171 6.09 14.67 -30.71
CA SER A 171 6.23 14.37 -29.28
C SER A 171 5.06 14.91 -28.45
N LEU A 172 4.57 16.10 -28.76
CA LEU A 172 3.37 16.66 -28.12
C LEU A 172 2.13 15.81 -28.43
N GLY A 173 2.00 15.32 -29.67
CA GLY A 173 0.96 14.38 -30.07
C GLY A 173 1.01 13.11 -29.23
N LEU A 174 2.18 12.49 -29.08
CA LEU A 174 2.37 11.29 -28.26
C LEU A 174 2.04 11.53 -26.79
N VAL A 175 2.53 12.63 -26.20
CA VAL A 175 2.20 13.00 -24.81
C VAL A 175 0.71 13.24 -24.64
N THR A 176 0.06 13.87 -25.62
CA THR A 176 -1.40 14.11 -25.58
C THR A 176 -2.17 12.79 -25.64
N ILE A 177 -1.78 11.88 -26.53
CA ILE A 177 -2.37 10.54 -26.61
C ILE A 177 -2.20 9.80 -25.29
N ASP A 178 -1.03 9.88 -24.65
CA ASP A 178 -0.79 9.24 -23.37
C ASP A 178 -1.63 9.86 -22.24
N LYS A 179 -1.67 11.19 -22.12
CA LYS A 179 -2.43 11.88 -21.06
C LYS A 179 -3.94 11.72 -21.22
N VAL A 180 -4.46 11.78 -22.46
CA VAL A 180 -5.90 11.68 -22.72
C VAL A 180 -6.36 10.24 -22.82
N GLY A 181 -5.59 9.38 -23.52
CA GLY A 181 -5.96 8.00 -23.77
C GLY A 181 -5.63 7.04 -22.63
N TYR A 182 -4.50 7.27 -21.95
CA TYR A 182 -3.97 6.35 -20.94
C TYR A 182 -3.73 7.01 -19.57
N ASN A 183 -4.24 8.23 -19.36
CA ASN A 183 -4.06 9.01 -18.13
C ASN A 183 -2.57 9.17 -17.70
N GLY A 184 -1.65 9.18 -18.68
CA GLY A 184 -0.21 9.25 -18.43
C GLY A 184 0.47 7.92 -18.09
N GLY A 185 -0.19 6.80 -18.37
CA GLY A 185 0.30 5.46 -18.02
C GLY A 185 1.58 5.05 -18.75
N ILE A 186 1.80 5.51 -19.99
CA ILE A 186 3.02 5.20 -20.75
C ILE A 186 4.20 6.01 -20.21
N GLU A 187 4.03 7.31 -19.95
CA GLU A 187 5.05 8.13 -19.31
C GLU A 187 5.46 7.54 -17.96
N PHE A 188 4.48 7.16 -17.13
CA PHE A 188 4.74 6.54 -15.83
C PHE A 188 5.54 5.24 -15.97
N LEU A 189 5.17 4.37 -16.90
CA LEU A 189 5.85 3.09 -17.14
C LEU A 189 7.33 3.30 -17.55
N VAL A 190 7.61 4.27 -18.42
CA VAL A 190 8.99 4.59 -18.83
C VAL A 190 9.79 5.15 -17.65
N VAL A 191 9.22 6.12 -16.94
CA VAL A 191 9.87 6.77 -15.79
C VAL A 191 10.13 5.76 -14.67
N GLU A 192 9.18 4.89 -14.37
CA GLU A 192 9.35 3.84 -13.35
C GLU A 192 10.40 2.82 -13.77
N THR A 193 10.42 2.40 -15.04
CA THR A 193 11.44 1.47 -15.55
C THR A 193 12.84 2.04 -15.40
N ILE A 194 13.04 3.31 -15.81
CA ILE A 194 14.31 4.01 -15.62
C ILE A 194 14.63 4.18 -14.13
N GLY A 195 13.65 4.57 -13.32
CA GLY A 195 13.81 4.76 -11.88
C GLY A 195 14.28 3.49 -11.16
N ARG A 196 13.76 2.32 -11.55
CA ARG A 196 14.17 1.00 -11.06
C ARG A 196 15.55 0.58 -11.54
N MET A 197 15.90 0.90 -12.78
CA MET A 197 17.24 0.63 -13.32
C MET A 197 18.32 1.44 -12.59
N LEU A 198 18.00 2.67 -12.20
CA LEU A 198 18.95 3.59 -11.57
C LEU A 198 19.05 3.44 -10.04
N SER A 199 18.01 2.98 -9.35
CA SER A 199 18.02 2.88 -7.88
C SER A 199 17.47 1.56 -7.37
N ARG A 200 18.34 0.80 -6.69
CA ARG A 200 17.95 -0.38 -5.90
C ARG A 200 17.13 0.00 -4.67
N ALA A 201 17.41 1.16 -4.06
CA ALA A 201 16.66 1.64 -2.90
C ALA A 201 15.18 1.89 -3.25
N TYR A 202 14.87 2.36 -4.47
CA TYR A 202 13.49 2.49 -4.93
C TYR A 202 12.80 1.13 -5.07
N VAL A 203 13.49 0.13 -5.63
CA VAL A 203 12.95 -1.23 -5.78
C VAL A 203 12.66 -1.86 -4.42
N GLU A 204 13.60 -1.74 -3.47
CA GLU A 204 13.44 -2.24 -2.10
C GLU A 204 12.25 -1.57 -1.41
N ARG A 205 12.13 -0.25 -1.54
CA ARG A 205 11.03 0.53 -0.98
C ARG A 205 9.67 0.08 -1.50
N VAL A 206 9.54 -0.12 -2.82
CA VAL A 206 8.30 -0.65 -3.42
C VAL A 206 8.07 -2.10 -3.00
N SER A 207 9.10 -2.95 -2.92
CA SER A 207 8.95 -4.33 -2.46
C SER A 207 8.39 -4.40 -1.04
N ARG A 208 8.91 -3.57 -0.13
CA ARG A 208 8.42 -3.45 1.25
C ARG A 208 7.01 -2.86 1.31
N HIS A 209 6.66 -1.89 0.46
CA HIS A 209 5.30 -1.36 0.33
C HIS A 209 4.29 -2.47 -0.03
N GLU A 210 4.56 -3.26 -1.06
CA GLU A 210 3.69 -4.36 -1.47
C GLU A 210 3.66 -5.51 -0.45
N ALA A 211 4.80 -5.81 0.20
CA ALA A 211 4.86 -6.79 1.28
C ALA A 211 3.98 -6.38 2.47
N GLY A 212 3.88 -5.07 2.76
CA GLY A 212 2.98 -4.51 3.76
C GLY A 212 1.52 -4.82 3.44
N HIS A 213 1.08 -4.51 2.21
CA HIS A 213 -0.26 -4.84 1.71
C HIS A 213 -0.56 -6.34 1.83
N PHE A 214 0.37 -7.18 1.37
CA PHE A 214 0.23 -8.63 1.42
C PHE A 214 0.05 -9.15 2.86
N LEU A 215 0.94 -8.75 3.77
CA LEU A 215 0.93 -9.24 5.15
C LEU A 215 -0.33 -8.80 5.89
N VAL A 216 -0.71 -7.53 5.79
CA VAL A 216 -1.90 -7.00 6.47
C VAL A 216 -3.16 -7.66 5.93
N ALA A 217 -3.28 -7.84 4.61
CA ALA A 217 -4.42 -8.56 4.04
C ALA A 217 -4.52 -10.00 4.56
N TYR A 218 -3.41 -10.73 4.56
CA TYR A 218 -3.34 -12.09 5.10
C TYR A 218 -3.77 -12.14 6.58
N MET A 219 -3.27 -11.23 7.42
CA MET A 219 -3.64 -11.16 8.84
C MET A 219 -5.10 -10.73 9.05
N MET A 220 -5.68 -9.91 8.16
CA MET A 220 -7.08 -9.51 8.18
C MET A 220 -8.03 -10.59 7.61
N GLY A 221 -7.47 -11.68 7.09
CA GLY A 221 -8.22 -12.82 6.55
C GLY A 221 -8.77 -12.56 5.15
N VAL A 222 -8.16 -11.63 4.41
CA VAL A 222 -8.39 -11.38 2.99
C VAL A 222 -7.26 -12.07 2.25
N LEU A 223 -7.60 -13.02 1.36
CA LEU A 223 -6.59 -13.80 0.66
C LEU A 223 -5.91 -12.93 -0.42
N PRO A 224 -4.58 -12.74 -0.39
CA PRO A 224 -3.86 -12.11 -1.49
C PRO A 224 -3.84 -13.05 -2.70
N SER A 225 -4.25 -12.56 -3.87
CA SER A 225 -4.24 -13.33 -5.13
C SER A 225 -2.97 -13.12 -5.95
N GLY A 226 -2.20 -12.07 -5.67
CA GLY A 226 -0.90 -11.85 -6.29
C GLY A 226 -0.33 -10.49 -5.93
N TYR A 227 0.92 -10.25 -6.29
CA TYR A 227 1.57 -8.94 -6.17
C TYR A 227 2.31 -8.63 -7.45
N THR A 228 2.17 -7.40 -7.95
CA THR A 228 2.95 -6.90 -9.08
C THR A 228 3.93 -5.89 -8.56
N LEU A 229 5.21 -6.21 -8.62
CA LEU A 229 6.24 -5.30 -8.11
C LEU A 229 6.52 -4.14 -9.05
N SER A 230 6.02 -4.08 -10.29
CA SER A 230 6.30 -3.01 -11.27
C SER A 230 5.12 -2.76 -12.21
N ALA A 231 4.98 -1.56 -12.78
CA ALA A 231 3.95 -1.27 -13.79
C ALA A 231 4.12 -2.12 -15.05
N TRP A 232 5.35 -2.51 -15.40
CA TRP A 232 5.58 -3.44 -16.51
C TRP A 232 4.97 -4.83 -16.24
N ASN A 233 5.14 -5.34 -15.02
CA ASN A 233 4.52 -6.60 -14.60
C ASN A 233 2.99 -6.45 -14.49
N ALA A 234 2.51 -5.30 -14.02
CA ALA A 234 1.08 -4.98 -14.00
C ALA A 234 0.48 -4.94 -15.41
N LEU A 235 1.16 -4.33 -16.39
CA LEU A 235 0.73 -4.31 -17.78
C LEU A 235 0.72 -5.72 -18.37
N LYS A 236 1.76 -6.52 -18.14
CA LYS A 236 1.85 -7.89 -18.68
C LYS A 236 0.78 -8.81 -18.10
N ASN A 237 0.50 -8.70 -16.79
CA ASN A 237 -0.41 -9.59 -16.09
C ASN A 237 -1.87 -9.13 -16.17
N ASN A 238 -2.12 -7.83 -16.04
CA ASN A 238 -3.48 -7.26 -15.96
C ASN A 238 -3.92 -6.55 -17.25
N LYS A 239 -3.04 -6.42 -18.26
CA LYS A 239 -3.30 -5.72 -19.55
C LYS A 239 -3.77 -4.26 -19.41
N THR A 240 -3.57 -3.64 -18.24
CA THR A 240 -4.00 -2.28 -17.95
C THR A 240 -2.80 -1.36 -17.91
N LEU A 241 -2.84 -0.27 -18.69
CA LEU A 241 -1.86 0.82 -18.63
C LEU A 241 -2.22 1.78 -17.50
N GLY A 242 -1.22 2.34 -16.82
CA GLY A 242 -1.42 3.34 -15.76
C GLY A 242 -1.75 2.79 -14.37
N VAL A 243 -1.60 1.49 -14.15
CA VAL A 243 -1.68 0.87 -12.82
C VAL A 243 -0.25 0.71 -12.29
N GLN A 244 0.03 1.31 -11.14
CA GLN A 244 1.28 1.15 -10.41
C GLN A 244 1.44 -0.31 -9.92
N ALA A 245 2.63 -0.67 -9.42
CA ALA A 245 2.80 -1.84 -8.57
C ALA A 245 1.63 -1.96 -7.56
N GLY A 246 1.15 -3.18 -7.33
CA GLY A 246 -0.02 -3.41 -6.50
C GLY A 246 -0.26 -4.88 -6.15
N THR A 247 -0.88 -5.10 -5.01
CA THR A 247 -1.39 -6.40 -4.58
C THR A 247 -2.83 -6.61 -5.05
N ALA A 248 -3.08 -7.75 -5.69
CA ALA A 248 -4.42 -8.22 -5.99
C ALA A 248 -4.97 -9.04 -4.82
N PHE A 249 -6.28 -8.94 -4.57
CA PHE A 249 -6.96 -9.64 -3.48
C PHE A 249 -8.14 -10.46 -4.00
N CYS A 250 -8.50 -11.51 -3.26
CA CYS A 250 -9.79 -12.18 -3.40
C CYS A 250 -10.82 -11.44 -2.54
N ASP A 251 -11.53 -10.50 -3.15
CA ASP A 251 -12.44 -9.56 -2.52
C ASP A 251 -13.92 -9.84 -2.83
N ASP A 252 -14.27 -11.08 -3.18
CA ASP A 252 -15.64 -11.45 -3.61
C ASP A 252 -16.70 -11.08 -2.56
N ASP A 253 -16.38 -11.22 -1.27
CA ASP A 253 -17.28 -10.85 -0.18
C ASP A 253 -17.51 -9.34 -0.11
N PHE A 254 -16.48 -8.55 -0.39
CA PHE A 254 -16.58 -7.08 -0.47
C PHE A 254 -17.39 -6.65 -1.68
N GLN A 255 -17.14 -7.24 -2.86
CA GLN A 255 -17.90 -6.92 -4.06
C GLN A 255 -19.38 -7.28 -3.90
N LYS A 256 -19.70 -8.40 -3.25
CA LYS A 256 -21.07 -8.79 -2.91
C LYS A 256 -21.74 -7.77 -1.98
N GLU A 257 -21.04 -7.30 -0.95
CA GLU A 257 -21.60 -6.29 -0.03
C GLU A 257 -21.79 -4.93 -0.69
N VAL A 258 -20.81 -4.49 -1.51
CA VAL A 258 -20.91 -3.26 -2.30
C VAL A 258 -22.09 -3.35 -3.28
N ALA A 259 -22.25 -4.47 -3.97
CA ALA A 259 -23.38 -4.72 -4.88
C ALA A 259 -24.73 -4.75 -4.13
N SER A 260 -24.75 -5.20 -2.87
CA SER A 260 -25.95 -5.18 -2.03
C SER A 260 -26.31 -3.78 -1.50
N GLY A 261 -25.45 -2.78 -1.73
CA GLY A 261 -25.63 -1.40 -1.27
C GLY A 261 -25.44 -1.20 0.23
N LYS A 262 -24.99 -2.23 0.96
CA LYS A 262 -24.72 -2.17 2.41
C LYS A 262 -23.36 -2.80 2.70
N LEU A 263 -22.38 -1.96 3.01
CA LEU A 263 -21.06 -2.41 3.43
C LEU A 263 -21.03 -2.62 4.96
N SER A 264 -20.66 -3.82 5.39
CA SER A 264 -20.49 -4.15 6.79
C SER A 264 -19.30 -3.38 7.38
N SER A 265 -19.47 -2.91 8.62
CA SER A 265 -18.41 -2.20 9.36
C SER A 265 -17.12 -3.03 9.47
N GLY A 266 -17.24 -4.35 9.66
CA GLY A 266 -16.07 -5.23 9.79
C GLY A 266 -15.33 -5.46 8.47
N ILE A 267 -16.01 -5.42 7.33
CA ILE A 267 -15.36 -5.51 6.01
C ILE A 267 -14.68 -4.19 5.69
N LEU A 268 -15.37 -3.06 5.87
CA LEU A 268 -14.76 -1.74 5.72
C LEU A 268 -13.47 -1.59 6.53
N ASP A 269 -13.50 -2.03 7.79
CA ASP A 269 -12.34 -1.99 8.69
C ASP A 269 -11.13 -2.73 8.13
N LYS A 270 -11.35 -3.89 7.50
CA LYS A 270 -10.27 -4.65 6.84
C LYS A 270 -9.68 -3.89 5.66
N PHE A 271 -10.53 -3.37 4.78
CA PHE A 271 -10.07 -2.65 3.59
C PHE A 271 -9.36 -1.34 3.94
N CYS A 272 -9.82 -0.61 4.96
CA CYS A 272 -9.11 0.57 5.44
C CYS A 272 -7.71 0.22 5.98
N CYS A 273 -7.57 -0.88 6.73
CA CYS A 273 -6.26 -1.31 7.23
C CYS A 273 -5.33 -1.76 6.09
N ILE A 274 -5.87 -2.49 5.10
CA ILE A 274 -5.14 -2.95 3.92
C ILE A 274 -4.70 -1.76 3.08
N ALA A 275 -5.59 -0.82 2.72
CA ALA A 275 -5.25 0.35 1.91
C ALA A 275 -4.12 1.20 2.53
N LEU A 276 -4.03 1.24 3.86
CA LEU A 276 -2.99 1.98 4.58
C LEU A 276 -1.70 1.17 4.80
N ALA A 277 -1.67 -0.12 4.46
CA ALA A 277 -0.57 -1.01 4.81
C ALA A 277 0.74 -0.68 4.10
N GLY A 278 0.69 -0.40 2.79
CA GLY A 278 1.88 0.01 2.05
C GLY A 278 2.51 1.30 2.60
N VAL A 279 1.72 2.37 2.71
CA VAL A 279 2.19 3.66 3.27
C VAL A 279 2.68 3.52 4.72
N ALA A 280 2.04 2.67 5.53
CA ALA A 280 2.47 2.39 6.89
C ALA A 280 3.80 1.67 6.95
N GLN A 281 4.06 0.73 6.03
CA GLN A 281 5.34 0.05 5.95
C GLN A 281 6.45 1.01 5.51
N GLU A 282 6.22 1.83 4.48
CA GLU A 282 7.17 2.86 4.06
C GLU A 282 7.50 3.85 5.19
N PHE A 283 6.50 4.25 5.98
CA PHE A 283 6.68 5.11 7.14
C PHE A 283 7.50 4.44 8.25
N ILE A 284 7.33 3.14 8.49
CA ILE A 284 8.10 2.40 9.49
C ILE A 284 9.59 2.35 9.10
N ASP A 285 9.88 2.12 7.82
CA ASP A 285 11.25 1.92 7.33
C ASP A 285 12.01 3.25 7.13
N HIS A 286 11.33 4.28 6.61
CA HIS A 286 11.98 5.51 6.17
C HIS A 286 11.52 6.77 6.93
N GLY A 287 10.52 6.67 7.80
CA GLY A 287 9.93 7.81 8.53
C GLY A 287 9.05 8.72 7.66
N ASN A 288 8.94 8.47 6.36
CA ASN A 288 8.06 9.18 5.43
C ASN A 288 7.58 8.25 4.31
N ALA A 289 6.33 8.42 3.89
CA ALA A 289 5.79 7.79 2.70
C ALA A 289 6.09 8.63 1.45
N GLU A 290 6.44 7.97 0.35
CA GLU A 290 6.64 8.58 -0.97
C GLU A 290 5.73 7.90 -2.00
N GLY A 291 5.26 6.66 -1.75
CA GLY A 291 4.29 5.94 -2.56
C GLY A 291 2.89 5.90 -1.93
N GLY A 292 1.95 5.21 -2.57
CA GLY A 292 0.62 4.95 -2.02
C GLY A 292 -0.41 6.08 -2.14
N MET A 293 -0.14 7.14 -2.93
CA MET A 293 -1.16 8.16 -3.24
C MET A 293 -2.38 7.56 -3.95
N ASN A 294 -2.20 6.51 -4.75
CA ASN A 294 -3.31 5.81 -5.38
C ASN A 294 -4.16 5.06 -4.33
N ASP A 295 -3.50 4.41 -3.35
CA ASP A 295 -4.17 3.68 -2.28
C ASP A 295 -5.02 4.62 -1.40
N ILE A 296 -4.46 5.77 -1.04
CA ILE A 296 -5.18 6.81 -0.27
C ILE A 296 -6.35 7.38 -1.08
N ARG A 297 -6.16 7.69 -2.37
CA ARG A 297 -7.26 8.19 -3.21
C ARG A 297 -8.40 7.19 -3.37
N GLN A 298 -8.08 5.89 -3.50
CA GLN A 298 -9.08 4.84 -3.55
C GLN A 298 -9.83 4.73 -2.22
N LEU A 299 -9.12 4.83 -1.10
CA LEU A 299 -9.71 4.85 0.23
C LEU A 299 -10.65 6.06 0.43
N ASP A 300 -10.22 7.26 0.02
CA ASP A 300 -11.04 8.48 0.08
C ASP A 300 -12.29 8.37 -0.79
N PHE A 301 -12.15 7.81 -2.01
CA PHE A 301 -13.27 7.56 -2.90
C PHE A 301 -14.27 6.57 -2.28
N LEU A 302 -13.77 5.48 -1.67
CA LEU A 302 -14.60 4.50 -0.98
C LEU A 302 -15.39 5.15 0.19
N LEU A 303 -14.71 5.88 1.07
CA LEU A 303 -15.33 6.50 2.24
C LEU A 303 -16.34 7.59 1.83
N SER A 304 -16.03 8.34 0.78
CA SER A 304 -16.93 9.34 0.20
C SER A 304 -18.15 8.68 -0.44
N GLY A 305 -17.97 7.59 -1.17
CA GLY A 305 -19.06 6.81 -1.80
C GLY A 305 -20.02 6.19 -0.78
N LEU A 306 -19.53 5.88 0.43
CA LEU A 306 -20.34 5.43 1.56
C LEU A 306 -21.05 6.57 2.33
N GLY A 307 -20.86 7.83 1.90
CA GLY A 307 -21.48 8.99 2.54
C GLY A 307 -20.94 9.33 3.92
N PHE A 308 -19.67 8.99 4.21
CA PHE A 308 -19.07 9.31 5.51
C PHE A 308 -18.85 10.82 5.64
N THR A 309 -19.12 11.35 6.84
CA THR A 309 -18.68 12.71 7.17
C THR A 309 -17.17 12.75 7.32
N GLN A 310 -16.55 13.91 7.10
CA GLN A 310 -15.09 14.08 7.25
C GLN A 310 -14.59 13.60 8.62
N LYS A 311 -15.31 13.94 9.70
CA LYS A 311 -14.98 13.48 11.06
C LYS A 311 -15.00 11.95 11.18
N LYS A 312 -15.98 11.29 10.57
CA LYS A 312 -16.10 9.82 10.62
C LYS A 312 -15.02 9.13 9.79
N ALA A 313 -14.70 9.69 8.62
CA ALA A 313 -13.62 9.22 7.77
C ALA A 313 -12.26 9.36 8.50
N ASP A 314 -12.01 10.52 9.11
CA ASP A 314 -10.82 10.77 9.93
C ASP A 314 -10.67 9.76 11.07
N ASP A 315 -11.74 9.50 11.83
CA ASP A 315 -11.71 8.55 12.94
C ASP A 315 -11.44 7.12 12.44
N GLN A 316 -12.02 6.75 11.29
CA GLN A 316 -11.78 5.47 10.64
C GLN A 316 -10.32 5.33 10.18
N ILE A 317 -9.76 6.37 9.55
CA ILE A 317 -8.37 6.39 9.07
C ILE A 317 -7.40 6.32 10.25
N ARG A 318 -7.64 7.07 11.33
CA ARG A 318 -6.78 7.04 12.53
C ARG A 318 -6.78 5.69 13.21
N TRP A 319 -7.96 5.08 13.38
CA TRP A 319 -8.07 3.74 13.94
C TRP A 319 -7.37 2.70 13.05
N SER A 320 -7.59 2.76 11.74
CA SER A 320 -6.99 1.82 10.79
C SER A 320 -5.47 1.97 10.76
N THR A 321 -4.97 3.21 10.69
CA THR A 321 -3.55 3.55 10.77
C THR A 321 -2.88 2.94 12.00
N LEU A 322 -3.48 3.13 13.19
CA LEU A 322 -2.91 2.62 14.43
C LEU A 322 -2.81 1.10 14.41
N ASN A 323 -3.88 0.42 13.98
CA ASN A 323 -3.88 -1.05 13.87
C ASN A 323 -2.83 -1.54 12.87
N THR A 324 -2.81 -0.97 11.68
CA THR A 324 -1.89 -1.34 10.61
C THR A 324 -0.43 -1.18 11.05
N VAL A 325 -0.07 -0.03 11.63
CA VAL A 325 1.31 0.20 12.11
C VAL A 325 1.68 -0.78 13.22
N LEU A 326 0.77 -1.08 14.16
CA LEU A 326 1.04 -2.04 15.23
C LEU A 326 1.25 -3.46 14.69
N LEU A 327 0.41 -3.90 13.73
CA LEU A 327 0.54 -5.21 13.09
C LEU A 327 1.87 -5.33 12.34
N LEU A 328 2.24 -4.31 11.57
CA LEU A 328 3.49 -4.29 10.81
C LEU A 328 4.71 -4.27 11.72
N ARG A 329 4.73 -3.44 12.77
CA ARG A 329 5.84 -3.38 13.73
C ARG A 329 6.08 -4.72 14.43
N GLN A 330 5.01 -5.45 14.76
CA GLN A 330 5.13 -6.77 15.40
C GLN A 330 5.69 -7.85 14.47
N ASN A 331 5.58 -7.67 13.15
CA ASN A 331 5.87 -8.69 12.16
C ASN A 331 6.92 -8.26 11.12
N GLN A 332 7.83 -7.34 11.46
CA GLN A 332 8.89 -6.88 10.55
C GLN A 332 9.74 -8.03 10.00
N ASN A 333 10.06 -9.03 10.82
CA ASN A 333 10.81 -10.22 10.39
C ASN A 333 10.12 -11.01 9.25
N VAL A 334 8.79 -10.88 9.13
CA VAL A 334 8.02 -11.52 8.05
C VAL A 334 8.07 -10.65 6.80
N ILE A 335 7.96 -9.34 6.95
CA ILE A 335 8.13 -8.39 5.84
C ILE A 335 9.50 -8.55 5.19
N ASP A 336 10.57 -8.64 5.99
CA ASP A 336 11.95 -8.81 5.47
C ASP A 336 12.14 -10.11 4.67
N LYS A 337 11.28 -11.11 4.87
CA LYS A 337 11.30 -12.37 4.10
C LYS A 337 10.41 -12.32 2.85
N LEU A 338 9.43 -11.40 2.85
CA LEU A 338 8.49 -11.22 1.74
C LEU A 338 9.03 -10.24 0.70
N ALA A 339 9.79 -9.23 1.13
CA ALA A 339 10.36 -8.17 0.30
C ALA A 339 11.65 -8.60 -0.43
#